data_AF-A0AAD7YA21-F1
#
_entry.id   AF-A0AAD7YA21-F1
#
_cell.length_a   1.000
_cell.length_b   1.000
_cell.length_c   1.000
_cell.angle_alpha   90.00
_cell.angle_beta   90.00
_cell.angle_gamma   90.00
#
_symmetry.space_group_name_H-M   'P 1'
#
loop_
_entity.id
_entity.type
_entity.pdbx_description
1 polymer ?
#
loop_
_entity_poly.entity_id
_entity_poly.type
_entity_poly.pdbx_seq_one_letter_code
_entity_poly.pdbx_strand_id
1 'polypeptide(L)'
;MTDNIEYYRNQIAIARTEIKNLRQQVSSLKQEHTKEIRYIKSYLNVLRCANCGDLATTVASNHNGVEIHPLDQEALPYKPIGVIETAFHNKRGVPRQPTVMANAKGTVIINNCVFNNPDHALIGLEEFSHIWILFHFHMTESTNSPAKVAPPRLRGERRGVFSTRSPHRPCPIGLSLVKIESIEGNKIHFLGVDMVNGTPVLDVKPYIPQYDYPAPTFVENMSAHVRPPTEGISDVTATLASLPIDDEAFDARSVSPRTTNPIGIETSSQSSRSPFEEPSPEQASNANTPLSPSSDSPSSADLVDGTYRTAPNARPDTERGAPDGQERYTPPQSARLTNITHDGIRVAPWISNPPSQTYDVKFTDDALARLNELIGERAPAFKSNIECLLSEDPRSQYVRNRYSDHEYSCVLEDLSISCIFDARSSVCTIIAVRNAEDLQT
;
A
#
# COMPACT_ATOMS: atom_id res chain seq x y z
N MET A 1 34.59 -42.07 -16.46
CA MET A 1 33.44 -41.12 -16.31
C MET A 1 32.56 -41.47 -15.11
N THR A 2 32.33 -42.76 -14.84
CA THR A 2 31.59 -43.28 -13.66
C THR A 2 32.11 -42.74 -12.33
N ASP A 3 33.43 -42.75 -12.13
CA ASP A 3 34.06 -42.57 -10.81
C ASP A 3 33.85 -41.14 -10.27
N ASN A 4 33.83 -40.14 -11.16
CA ASN A 4 33.46 -38.76 -10.83
C ASN A 4 32.01 -38.65 -10.34
N ILE A 5 31.08 -39.43 -10.91
CA ILE A 5 29.65 -39.40 -10.52
C ILE A 5 29.49 -39.99 -9.12
N GLU A 6 30.23 -41.05 -8.80
CA GLU A 6 30.23 -41.65 -7.46
C GLU A 6 30.84 -40.72 -6.40
N TYR A 7 31.96 -40.06 -6.73
CA TYR A 7 32.55 -39.02 -5.89
C TYR A 7 31.56 -37.89 -5.56
N TYR A 8 30.90 -37.30 -6.57
CA TYR A 8 29.92 -36.23 -6.33
C TYR A 8 28.68 -36.71 -5.58
N ARG A 9 28.23 -37.95 -5.78
CA ARG A 9 27.13 -38.54 -4.98
C ARG A 9 27.51 -38.68 -3.51
N ASN A 10 28.73 -39.10 -3.22
CA ASN A 10 29.23 -39.18 -1.84
C ASN A 10 29.31 -37.79 -1.18
N GLN A 11 29.86 -36.79 -1.89
CA GLN A 11 29.90 -35.40 -1.40
C GLN A 11 28.50 -34.83 -1.12
N ILE A 12 27.50 -35.11 -1.96
CA ILE A 12 26.10 -34.71 -1.71
C ILE A 12 25.52 -35.43 -0.49
N ALA A 13 25.87 -36.70 -0.24
CA ALA A 13 25.43 -37.44 0.94
C ALA A 13 26.03 -36.87 2.24
N ILE A 14 27.32 -36.51 2.21
CA ILE A 14 28.02 -35.84 3.32
C ILE A 14 27.36 -34.48 3.61
N ALA A 15 27.23 -33.61 2.61
CA ALA A 15 26.62 -32.29 2.76
C ALA A 15 25.17 -32.34 3.27
N ARG A 16 24.36 -33.32 2.84
CA ARG A 16 23.00 -33.54 3.38
C ARG A 16 23.01 -33.93 4.86
N THR A 17 23.97 -34.74 5.27
CA THR A 17 24.13 -35.17 6.66
C THR A 17 24.59 -34.00 7.54
N GLU A 18 25.52 -33.19 7.03
CA GLU A 18 26.00 -31.98 7.70
C GLU A 18 24.89 -30.92 7.87
N ILE A 19 24.10 -30.65 6.82
CA ILE A 19 22.92 -29.77 6.90
C ILE A 19 21.89 -30.30 7.92
N LYS A 20 21.71 -31.62 8.01
CA LYS A 20 20.82 -32.23 9.02
C LYS A 20 21.35 -31.99 10.45
N ASN A 21 22.66 -32.16 10.66
CA ASN A 21 23.30 -31.91 11.96
C ASN A 21 23.23 -30.44 12.36
N LEU A 22 23.51 -29.51 11.45
CA LEU A 22 23.41 -28.06 11.70
C LEU A 22 21.97 -27.64 12.06
N ARG A 23 20.96 -28.18 11.35
CA ARG A 23 19.54 -27.93 11.70
C ARG A 23 19.19 -28.44 13.09
N GLN A 24 19.72 -29.60 13.50
CA GLN A 24 19.52 -30.15 14.84
C GLN A 24 20.18 -29.27 15.91
N GLN A 25 21.41 -28.80 15.67
CA GLN A 25 22.12 -27.89 16.57
C GLN A 25 21.37 -26.57 16.75
N VAL A 26 20.95 -25.91 15.65
CA VAL A 26 20.17 -24.66 15.71
C VAL A 26 18.84 -24.86 16.45
N SER A 27 18.18 -26.00 16.26
CA SER A 27 16.96 -26.34 17.01
C SER A 27 17.24 -26.48 18.52
N SER A 28 18.33 -27.13 18.89
CA SER A 28 18.77 -27.29 20.29
C SER A 28 19.09 -25.94 20.93
N LEU A 29 19.93 -25.10 20.31
CA LEU A 29 20.27 -23.76 20.81
C LEU A 29 19.01 -22.89 20.96
N LYS A 30 18.05 -22.97 20.03
CA LYS A 30 16.79 -22.22 20.14
C LYS A 30 15.98 -22.66 21.36
N GLN A 31 15.92 -23.96 21.65
CA GLN A 31 15.22 -24.46 22.84
C GLN A 31 15.95 -24.08 24.14
N GLU A 32 17.28 -24.10 24.14
CA GLU A 32 18.13 -23.70 25.27
C GLU A 32 17.96 -22.21 25.59
N HIS A 33 18.14 -21.33 24.62
CA HIS A 33 17.90 -19.89 24.76
C HIS A 33 16.44 -19.59 25.19
N THR A 34 15.45 -20.35 24.71
CA THR A 34 14.05 -20.22 25.18
C THR A 34 13.88 -20.64 26.65
N LYS A 35 14.65 -21.61 27.14
CA LYS A 35 14.69 -21.97 28.57
C LYS A 35 15.37 -20.89 29.41
N GLU A 36 16.49 -20.35 28.94
CA GLU A 36 17.21 -19.25 29.60
C GLU A 36 16.35 -17.99 29.72
N ILE A 37 15.68 -17.56 28.65
CA ILE A 37 14.73 -16.43 28.70
C ILE A 37 13.62 -16.69 29.73
N ARG A 38 13.07 -17.91 29.78
CA ARG A 38 12.04 -18.27 30.76
C ARG A 38 12.59 -18.24 32.19
N TYR A 39 13.80 -18.78 32.40
CA TYR A 39 14.50 -18.78 33.68
C TYR A 39 14.77 -17.36 34.18
N ILE A 40 15.36 -16.50 33.33
CA ILE A 40 15.62 -15.08 33.62
C ILE A 40 14.30 -14.36 33.97
N LYS A 41 13.22 -14.54 33.18
CA LYS A 41 11.91 -13.94 33.50
C LYS A 41 11.35 -14.43 34.84
N SER A 42 11.45 -15.73 35.15
CA SER A 42 11.02 -16.23 36.46
C SER A 42 11.86 -15.70 37.62
N TYR A 43 13.18 -15.59 37.45
CA TYR A 43 14.10 -15.08 38.47
C TYR A 43 13.89 -13.59 38.73
N LEU A 44 13.71 -12.79 37.66
CA LEU A 44 13.35 -11.37 37.77
C LEU A 44 12.00 -11.16 38.46
N ASN A 45 11.03 -12.06 38.28
CA ASN A 45 9.75 -11.98 39.00
C ASN A 45 9.90 -12.30 40.50
N VAL A 46 10.77 -13.23 40.89
CA VAL A 46 11.07 -13.53 42.30
C VAL A 46 11.84 -12.38 42.98
N LEU A 47 12.63 -11.62 42.22
CA LEU A 47 13.36 -10.44 42.72
C LEU A 47 12.52 -9.15 42.79
N ARG A 48 11.25 -9.17 42.35
CA ARG A 48 10.34 -8.01 42.50
C ARG A 48 9.75 -7.98 43.92
N CYS A 49 10.01 -6.89 44.64
CA CYS A 49 9.30 -6.59 45.89
C CYS A 49 7.80 -6.38 45.60
N ALA A 50 6.93 -6.89 46.49
CA ALA A 50 5.48 -6.85 46.33
C ALA A 50 4.90 -5.43 46.19
N ASN A 51 5.53 -4.41 46.81
CA ASN A 51 5.13 -3.00 46.67
C ASN A 51 5.87 -2.23 45.56
N CYS A 52 6.73 -2.90 44.78
CA CYS A 52 7.50 -2.27 43.70
C CYS A 52 7.03 -2.69 42.30
N GLY A 53 6.04 -3.58 42.18
CA GLY A 53 5.46 -4.00 40.90
C GLY A 53 4.86 -2.82 40.12
N ASP A 54 4.12 -1.96 40.81
CA ASP A 54 3.39 -0.85 40.19
C ASP A 54 4.31 0.35 39.89
N LEU A 55 5.25 0.66 40.79
CA LEU A 55 6.15 1.82 40.64
C LEU A 55 7.34 1.59 39.68
N ALA A 56 7.80 0.34 39.51
CA ALA A 56 8.89 0.02 38.59
C ALA A 56 8.46 0.07 37.11
N THR A 57 7.16 0.11 36.84
CA THR A 57 6.61 0.23 35.48
C THR A 57 6.62 1.68 34.97
N THR A 58 6.86 2.68 35.84
CA THR A 58 6.66 4.11 35.53
C THR A 58 7.95 4.94 35.39
N VAL A 59 9.13 4.38 35.66
CA VAL A 59 10.39 5.18 35.78
C VAL A 59 11.48 4.79 34.76
N ALA A 60 11.22 3.82 33.87
CA ALA A 60 12.07 3.59 32.69
C ALA A 60 11.82 4.63 31.56
N SER A 61 10.77 5.44 31.67
CA SER A 61 10.28 6.36 30.63
C SER A 61 11.02 7.71 30.57
N ASN A 62 12.33 7.75 30.82
CA ASN A 62 13.12 8.99 30.73
C ASN A 62 14.59 8.76 30.34
N HIS A 63 14.84 8.18 29.15
CA HIS A 63 15.89 8.64 28.23
C HIS A 63 15.80 7.95 26.86
N ASN A 64 15.42 8.71 25.82
CA ASN A 64 15.76 8.52 24.41
C ASN A 64 15.70 7.10 23.81
N GLY A 65 14.64 6.36 24.10
CA GLY A 65 14.17 5.26 23.27
C GLY A 65 12.66 5.40 23.10
N VAL A 66 12.19 5.61 21.87
CA VAL A 66 10.75 5.43 21.60
C VAL A 66 10.50 3.94 21.71
N GLU A 67 9.91 3.50 22.83
CA GLU A 67 9.32 2.17 22.91
C GLU A 67 8.18 2.12 21.90
N ILE A 68 8.50 1.62 20.71
CA ILE A 68 7.50 1.18 19.75
C ILE A 68 6.82 -0.01 20.43
N HIS A 69 5.72 0.27 21.12
CA HIS A 69 4.74 -0.77 21.42
C HIS A 69 4.53 -1.53 20.10
N PRO A 70 4.66 -2.87 20.07
CA PRO A 70 4.22 -3.62 18.92
C PRO A 70 2.78 -3.20 18.64
N LEU A 71 2.46 -2.96 17.36
CA LEU A 71 1.10 -2.64 16.89
C LEU A 71 0.24 -3.92 16.98
N ASP A 72 0.05 -4.38 18.21
CA ASP A 72 -0.67 -5.59 18.57
C ASP A 72 -2.18 -5.32 18.47
N GLN A 73 -2.65 -5.35 17.22
CA GLN A 73 -3.87 -6.07 16.83
C GLN A 73 -5.23 -5.58 17.34
N GLU A 74 -5.40 -4.32 17.73
CA GLU A 74 -6.72 -3.68 17.64
C GLU A 74 -6.92 -3.03 16.26
N ALA A 75 -7.65 -3.72 15.39
CA ALA A 75 -8.06 -3.19 14.09
C ALA A 75 -9.08 -2.06 14.30
N LEU A 76 -8.72 -0.83 13.91
CA LEU A 76 -9.60 0.34 13.99
C LEU A 76 -10.87 0.13 13.13
N PRO A 77 -12.07 0.00 13.73
CA PRO A 77 -13.27 -0.36 12.99
C PRO A 77 -13.96 0.91 12.45
N TYR A 78 -13.85 1.11 11.13
CA TYR A 78 -14.60 2.17 10.43
C TYR A 78 -15.96 1.64 9.96
N LYS A 79 -17.01 2.44 10.16
CA LYS A 79 -18.34 2.18 9.57
C LYS A 79 -18.47 3.00 8.28
N PRO A 80 -18.89 2.41 7.15
CA PRO A 80 -19.19 3.18 5.94
C PRO A 80 -20.31 4.19 6.17
N ILE A 81 -20.10 5.43 5.71
CA ILE A 81 -21.12 6.49 5.76
C ILE A 81 -22.18 6.35 4.65
N GLY A 82 -21.87 5.57 3.61
CA GLY A 82 -22.68 5.48 2.41
C GLY A 82 -22.17 4.42 1.42
N VAL A 83 -22.77 4.40 0.24
CA VAL A 83 -22.37 3.53 -0.89
C VAL A 83 -22.25 4.33 -2.18
N ILE A 84 -21.40 3.84 -3.09
CA ILE A 84 -21.25 4.36 -4.45
C ILE A 84 -22.16 3.56 -5.39
N GLU A 85 -23.03 4.25 -6.13
CA GLU A 85 -23.74 3.70 -7.29
C GLU A 85 -23.03 4.11 -8.59
N THR A 86 -22.64 3.13 -9.41
CA THR A 86 -22.03 3.36 -10.73
C THR A 86 -22.43 2.29 -11.75
N ALA A 87 -22.18 2.57 -13.02
CA ALA A 87 -22.32 1.65 -14.15
C ALA A 87 -21.49 0.34 -14.05
N PHE A 88 -20.52 0.26 -13.13
CA PHE A 88 -19.50 -0.79 -13.12
C PHE A 88 -19.82 -1.88 -12.11
N HIS A 89 -20.62 -2.86 -12.49
CA HIS A 89 -21.02 -3.98 -11.62
C HIS A 89 -19.87 -4.93 -11.25
N ASN A 90 -18.73 -4.85 -11.94
CA ASN A 90 -17.57 -5.69 -11.68
C ASN A 90 -16.26 -4.91 -11.92
N LYS A 91 -15.11 -5.49 -11.53
CA LYS A 91 -13.78 -4.88 -11.64
C LYS A 91 -13.29 -4.62 -13.07
N ARG A 92 -13.91 -5.23 -14.09
CA ARG A 92 -13.40 -5.31 -15.47
C ARG A 92 -14.01 -4.20 -16.32
N GLY A 93 -13.19 -3.21 -16.67
CA GLY A 93 -13.64 -2.00 -17.39
C GLY A 93 -13.83 -0.78 -16.48
N VAL A 94 -13.67 -0.93 -15.16
CA VAL A 94 -13.55 0.22 -14.25
C VAL A 94 -12.34 1.06 -14.67
N PRO A 95 -12.47 2.39 -14.80
CA PRO A 95 -11.35 3.28 -15.01
C PRO A 95 -10.25 3.13 -13.96
N ARG A 96 -9.01 3.39 -14.38
CA ARG A 96 -7.85 3.30 -13.48
C ARG A 96 -7.77 4.45 -12.48
N GLN A 97 -8.33 5.60 -12.85
CA GLN A 97 -8.36 6.89 -12.14
C GLN A 97 -9.54 7.70 -12.70
N PRO A 98 -10.11 8.68 -11.95
CA PRO A 98 -11.30 9.43 -12.37
C PRO A 98 -11.14 10.17 -13.71
N THR A 99 -9.92 10.63 -13.99
CA THR A 99 -9.57 11.39 -15.20
C THR A 99 -9.66 10.58 -16.49
N VAL A 100 -9.68 9.24 -16.42
CA VAL A 100 -9.74 8.38 -17.62
C VAL A 100 -11.14 8.41 -18.24
N MET A 101 -12.20 8.51 -17.43
CA MET A 101 -13.56 8.76 -17.92
C MET A 101 -14.18 9.92 -17.14
N ALA A 102 -13.65 11.12 -17.39
CA ALA A 102 -14.01 12.35 -16.66
C ALA A 102 -15.51 12.70 -16.74
N ASN A 103 -16.23 12.22 -17.77
CA ASN A 103 -17.67 12.43 -17.96
C ASN A 103 -18.53 11.24 -17.49
N ALA A 104 -17.94 10.15 -17.00
CA ALA A 104 -18.71 9.03 -16.45
C ALA A 104 -19.38 9.46 -15.14
N LYS A 105 -20.67 9.16 -15.01
CA LYS A 105 -21.50 9.54 -13.86
C LYS A 105 -21.44 8.49 -12.76
N GLY A 106 -21.36 8.96 -11.52
CA GLY A 106 -21.53 8.15 -10.31
C GLY A 106 -22.38 8.90 -9.29
N THR A 107 -22.87 8.16 -8.29
CA THR A 107 -23.65 8.75 -7.19
C THR A 107 -23.12 8.23 -5.85
N VAL A 108 -22.83 9.14 -4.91
CA VAL A 108 -22.69 8.80 -3.49
C VAL A 108 -24.09 8.80 -2.88
N ILE A 109 -24.49 7.74 -2.19
CA ILE A 109 -25.70 7.71 -1.36
C ILE A 109 -25.29 7.60 0.10
N ILE A 110 -25.63 8.60 0.91
CA ILE A 110 -25.39 8.59 2.35
C ILE A 110 -26.46 7.75 3.05
N ASN A 111 -26.04 6.82 3.91
CA ASN A 111 -26.92 5.86 4.56
C ASN A 111 -27.69 6.48 5.73
N ASN A 112 -29.01 6.31 5.76
CA ASN A 112 -29.89 6.80 6.84
C ASN A 112 -29.62 6.14 8.22
N CYS A 113 -28.80 5.08 8.29
CA CYS A 113 -28.37 4.48 9.55
C CYS A 113 -27.15 5.18 10.19
N VAL A 114 -26.60 6.20 9.52
CA VAL A 114 -25.42 6.96 9.96
C VAL A 114 -25.84 8.31 10.54
N PHE A 115 -26.81 8.97 9.89
CA PHE A 115 -27.41 10.23 10.33
C PHE A 115 -28.94 10.12 10.28
N ASN A 116 -29.64 10.68 11.26
CA ASN A 116 -31.10 10.75 11.25
C ASN A 116 -31.62 11.52 10.03
N ASN A 117 -30.95 12.63 9.69
CA ASN A 117 -31.19 13.46 8.51
C ASN A 117 -29.88 13.53 7.70
N PRO A 118 -29.60 12.60 6.77
CA PRO A 118 -28.33 12.54 6.03
C PRO A 118 -28.16 13.67 5.01
N ASP A 119 -29.25 14.26 4.54
CA ASP A 119 -29.29 15.47 3.72
C ASP A 119 -28.71 16.70 4.44
N HIS A 120 -28.97 16.84 5.75
CA HIS A 120 -28.39 17.93 6.55
C HIS A 120 -26.85 17.89 6.60
N ALA A 121 -26.24 16.71 6.42
CA ALA A 121 -24.78 16.55 6.40
C ALA A 121 -24.15 16.97 5.05
N LEU A 122 -24.96 17.27 4.03
CA LEU A 122 -24.52 17.68 2.69
C LEU A 122 -24.72 19.18 2.40
N ILE A 123 -25.38 19.92 3.28
CA ILE A 123 -25.67 21.36 3.11
C ILE A 123 -24.37 22.17 2.96
N GLY A 124 -24.30 23.02 1.94
CA GLY A 124 -23.14 23.84 1.62
C GLY A 124 -22.05 23.12 0.81
N LEU A 125 -22.20 21.82 0.55
CA LEU A 125 -21.28 21.07 -0.32
C LEU A 125 -21.44 21.49 -1.79
N GLU A 126 -22.62 22.01 -2.16
CA GLU A 126 -22.94 22.60 -3.47
C GLU A 126 -22.18 23.89 -3.78
N GLU A 127 -21.58 24.55 -2.77
CA GLU A 127 -20.69 25.70 -2.97
C GLU A 127 -19.34 25.28 -3.59
N PHE A 128 -19.01 23.98 -3.56
CA PHE A 128 -17.77 23.43 -4.09
C PHE A 128 -17.99 22.74 -5.44
N SER A 129 -17.04 22.93 -6.35
CA SER A 129 -17.08 22.24 -7.66
C SER A 129 -16.54 20.81 -7.64
N HIS A 130 -15.71 20.48 -6.65
CA HIS A 130 -15.00 19.20 -6.57
C HIS A 130 -14.89 18.71 -5.12
N ILE A 131 -14.88 17.39 -4.96
CA ILE A 131 -14.76 16.70 -3.67
C ILE A 131 -13.78 15.55 -3.73
N TRP A 132 -13.13 15.29 -2.60
CA TRP A 132 -12.49 14.02 -2.29
C TRP A 132 -13.52 13.03 -1.78
N ILE A 133 -13.58 11.85 -2.40
CA ILE A 133 -14.27 10.68 -1.87
C ILE A 133 -13.22 9.71 -1.33
N LEU A 134 -13.32 9.37 -0.05
CA LEU A 134 -12.56 8.27 0.56
C LEU A 134 -13.47 7.04 0.61
N PHE A 135 -12.97 5.91 0.14
CA PHE A 135 -13.77 4.69 -0.01
C PHE A 135 -12.98 3.42 0.26
N HIS A 136 -13.67 2.30 0.48
CA HIS A 136 -13.06 1.02 0.77
C HIS A 136 -13.05 0.11 -0.47
N PHE A 137 -11.89 -0.47 -0.83
CA PHE A 137 -11.78 -1.41 -1.94
C PHE A 137 -12.33 -2.81 -1.57
N HIS A 138 -13.63 -2.88 -1.28
CA HIS A 138 -14.35 -4.03 -0.75
C HIS A 138 -14.18 -5.34 -1.54
N MET A 139 -13.98 -5.29 -2.86
CA MET A 139 -13.72 -6.49 -3.67
C MET A 139 -12.26 -6.96 -3.66
N THR A 140 -11.38 -6.42 -2.81
CA THR A 140 -9.95 -6.80 -2.79
C THR A 140 -9.75 -8.10 -2.00
N GLU A 141 -9.82 -9.24 -2.69
CA GLU A 141 -9.76 -10.60 -2.12
C GLU A 141 -8.44 -10.96 -1.39
N SER A 142 -7.41 -10.11 -1.46
CA SER A 142 -6.08 -10.43 -0.92
C SER A 142 -5.94 -10.10 0.57
N THR A 143 -6.04 -11.11 1.44
CA THR A 143 -5.70 -11.03 2.87
C THR A 143 -4.24 -10.63 3.13
N ASN A 144 -3.34 -10.97 2.21
CA ASN A 144 -1.93 -10.57 2.25
C ASN A 144 -1.66 -9.38 1.33
N SER A 145 -1.29 -8.24 1.92
CA SER A 145 -0.88 -7.03 1.17
C SER A 145 0.60 -7.09 0.80
N PRO A 146 0.97 -7.14 -0.50
CA PRO A 146 2.36 -7.25 -0.92
C PRO A 146 3.12 -5.93 -0.79
N ALA A 147 4.33 -5.95 -0.22
CA ALA A 147 5.17 -4.77 -0.08
C ALA A 147 5.58 -4.12 -1.42
N LYS A 148 5.70 -4.91 -2.50
CA LYS A 148 5.97 -4.46 -3.87
C LYS A 148 4.85 -4.94 -4.82
N VAL A 149 4.21 -4.03 -5.54
CA VAL A 149 3.18 -4.30 -6.58
C VAL A 149 3.73 -4.05 -7.99
N ALA A 150 3.05 -4.51 -9.04
CA ALA A 150 3.40 -4.23 -10.45
C ALA A 150 2.31 -3.34 -11.08
N PRO A 151 2.47 -2.00 -11.11
CA PRO A 151 1.53 -1.10 -11.78
C PRO A 151 1.39 -1.45 -13.27
N PRO A 152 0.17 -1.48 -13.84
CA PRO A 152 -0.03 -1.85 -15.25
C PRO A 152 0.78 -1.02 -16.25
N ARG A 153 0.89 0.30 -16.01
CA ARG A 153 1.71 1.25 -16.79
C ARG A 153 3.21 0.89 -16.86
N LEU A 154 3.72 0.06 -15.95
CA LEU A 154 5.15 -0.29 -15.82
C LEU A 154 5.57 -1.62 -16.50
N ARG A 155 4.73 -2.21 -17.35
CA ARG A 155 5.04 -3.43 -18.16
C ARG A 155 5.68 -4.62 -17.41
N GLY A 156 5.42 -4.75 -16.11
CA GLY A 156 5.92 -5.85 -15.26
C GLY A 156 6.92 -5.40 -14.19
N GLU A 157 7.50 -4.21 -14.30
CA GLU A 157 8.36 -3.70 -13.22
C GLU A 157 7.57 -3.48 -11.92
N ARG A 158 8.20 -3.84 -10.81
CA ARG A 158 7.62 -3.68 -9.48
C ARG A 158 8.02 -2.35 -8.84
N ARG A 159 7.14 -1.82 -8.00
CA ARG A 159 7.36 -0.64 -7.15
C ARG A 159 6.81 -0.91 -5.75
N GLY A 160 7.36 -0.25 -4.73
CA GLY A 160 6.81 -0.32 -3.36
C GLY A 160 5.36 0.15 -3.34
N VAL A 161 4.49 -0.51 -2.58
CA VAL A 161 3.04 -0.25 -2.63
C VAL A 161 2.68 1.22 -2.37
N PHE A 162 3.40 1.89 -1.47
CA PHE A 162 3.19 3.30 -1.11
C PHE A 162 3.66 4.31 -2.17
N SER A 163 4.43 3.92 -3.19
CA SER A 163 4.72 4.78 -4.36
C SER A 163 3.76 4.54 -5.52
N THR A 164 2.59 3.96 -5.24
CA THR A 164 1.54 3.63 -6.21
C THR A 164 0.15 3.90 -5.65
N ARG A 165 -0.88 3.91 -6.52
CA ARG A 165 -2.31 3.92 -6.15
C ARG A 165 -2.96 2.52 -6.26
N SER A 166 -2.21 1.44 -6.00
CA SER A 166 -2.77 0.07 -6.07
C SER A 166 -3.77 -0.22 -4.94
N PRO A 167 -4.88 -0.92 -5.20
CA PRO A 167 -5.85 -1.34 -4.18
C PRO A 167 -5.32 -2.45 -3.26
N HIS A 168 -4.30 -3.20 -3.68
CA HIS A 168 -3.65 -4.23 -2.86
C HIS A 168 -2.68 -3.59 -1.86
N ARG A 169 -3.21 -3.06 -0.75
CA ARG A 169 -2.47 -2.29 0.27
C ARG A 169 -3.02 -2.57 1.68
N PRO A 170 -2.19 -2.43 2.75
CA PRO A 170 -2.55 -2.86 4.10
C PRO A 170 -3.85 -2.26 4.64
N CYS A 171 -4.07 -0.96 4.40
CA CYS A 171 -5.38 -0.33 4.52
C CYS A 171 -5.93 -0.14 3.10
N PRO A 172 -6.93 -0.93 2.65
CA PRO A 172 -7.52 -0.85 1.31
C PRO A 172 -8.46 0.35 1.18
N ILE A 173 -7.91 1.54 1.37
CA ILE A 173 -8.59 2.83 1.22
C ILE A 173 -8.21 3.44 -0.14
N GLY A 174 -9.24 3.75 -0.92
CA GLY A 174 -9.18 4.54 -2.14
C GLY A 174 -9.43 6.02 -1.86
N LEU A 175 -8.97 6.87 -2.78
CA LEU A 175 -9.11 8.33 -2.73
C LEU A 175 -9.28 8.84 -4.16
N SER A 176 -10.43 9.43 -4.45
CA SER A 176 -10.75 9.98 -5.77
C SER A 176 -11.19 11.43 -5.68
N LEU A 177 -10.59 12.29 -6.51
CA LEU A 177 -11.05 13.66 -6.75
C LEU A 177 -12.07 13.60 -7.88
N VAL A 178 -13.30 14.02 -7.59
CA VAL A 178 -14.42 14.02 -8.54
C VAL A 178 -15.06 15.39 -8.61
N LYS A 179 -15.73 15.69 -9.72
CA LYS A 179 -16.48 16.94 -9.90
C LYS A 179 -17.94 16.73 -9.47
N ILE A 180 -18.53 17.63 -8.71
CA ILE A 180 -19.97 17.59 -8.39
C ILE A 180 -20.79 17.94 -9.65
N GLU A 181 -21.85 17.17 -9.90
CA GLU A 181 -22.88 17.48 -10.91
C GLU A 181 -24.13 18.09 -10.25
N SER A 182 -24.68 17.43 -9.23
CA SER A 182 -25.80 17.93 -8.40
C SER A 182 -25.79 17.28 -7.02
N ILE A 183 -26.55 17.86 -6.07
CA ILE A 183 -26.82 17.29 -4.76
C ILE A 183 -28.33 17.24 -4.57
N GLU A 184 -28.86 16.06 -4.24
CA GLU A 184 -30.29 15.78 -4.21
C GLU A 184 -30.63 14.93 -2.97
N GLY A 185 -31.13 15.60 -1.93
CA GLY A 185 -31.43 14.95 -0.65
C GLY A 185 -30.18 14.35 -0.01
N ASN A 186 -30.13 13.02 0.12
CA ASN A 186 -28.98 12.28 0.66
C ASN A 186 -27.98 11.81 -0.42
N LYS A 187 -28.11 12.30 -1.66
CA LYS A 187 -27.31 11.89 -2.81
C LYS A 187 -26.38 13.01 -3.30
N ILE A 188 -25.15 12.63 -3.65
CA ILE A 188 -24.21 13.49 -4.38
C ILE A 188 -23.98 12.85 -5.75
N HIS A 189 -24.44 13.51 -6.80
CA HIS A 189 -24.16 13.11 -8.18
C HIS A 189 -22.83 13.72 -8.62
N PHE A 190 -21.95 12.91 -9.20
CA PHE A 190 -20.59 13.32 -9.54
C PHE A 190 -20.11 12.78 -10.89
N LEU A 191 -19.10 13.46 -11.45
CA LEU A 191 -18.41 13.11 -12.69
C LEU A 191 -16.97 12.68 -12.41
N GLY A 192 -16.53 11.62 -13.10
CA GLY A 192 -15.20 11.01 -12.95
C GLY A 192 -15.24 9.77 -12.08
N VAL A 193 -15.64 8.63 -12.66
CA VAL A 193 -15.75 7.35 -11.93
C VAL A 193 -14.49 6.51 -12.09
N ASP A 194 -13.98 5.96 -10.98
CA ASP A 194 -13.01 4.86 -10.93
C ASP A 194 -13.35 3.79 -9.88
N MET A 195 -14.64 3.68 -9.52
CA MET A 195 -15.16 2.81 -8.46
C MET A 195 -16.20 1.82 -9.00
N VAL A 196 -16.20 0.61 -8.42
CA VAL A 196 -17.22 -0.42 -8.67
C VAL A 196 -18.54 -0.03 -8.00
N ASN A 197 -19.67 -0.42 -8.57
CA ASN A 197 -20.98 -0.31 -7.96
C ASN A 197 -21.02 -0.99 -6.57
N GLY A 198 -21.72 -0.41 -5.61
CA GLY A 198 -21.77 -0.88 -4.23
C GLY A 198 -20.51 -0.58 -3.39
N THR A 199 -19.55 0.17 -3.91
CA THR A 199 -18.32 0.50 -3.16
C THR A 199 -18.65 1.29 -1.87
N PRO A 200 -18.24 0.82 -0.67
CA PRO A 200 -18.54 1.53 0.57
C PRO A 200 -17.76 2.84 0.69
N VAL A 201 -18.46 3.94 0.99
CA VAL A 201 -17.88 5.26 1.22
C VAL A 201 -17.51 5.41 2.69
N LEU A 202 -16.32 5.92 2.97
CA LEU A 202 -15.80 6.15 4.31
C LEU A 202 -15.91 7.62 4.72
N ASP A 203 -15.68 8.55 3.80
CA ASP A 203 -15.63 9.99 4.09
C ASP A 203 -15.78 10.80 2.78
N VAL A 204 -16.25 12.04 2.88
CA VAL A 204 -16.35 13.01 1.77
C VAL A 204 -15.84 14.36 2.25
N LYS A 205 -14.98 15.03 1.47
CA LYS A 205 -14.42 16.35 1.80
C LYS A 205 -14.42 17.28 0.60
N PRO A 206 -14.67 18.59 0.76
CA PRO A 206 -14.46 19.57 -0.30
C PRO A 206 -12.99 19.60 -0.72
N TYR A 207 -12.73 19.72 -2.03
CA TYR A 207 -11.39 19.99 -2.54
C TYR A 207 -11.10 21.50 -2.43
N ILE A 208 -10.02 21.84 -1.74
CA ILE A 208 -9.62 23.24 -1.51
C ILE A 208 -8.19 23.42 -2.08
N PRO A 209 -8.02 24.09 -3.22
CA PRO A 209 -6.72 24.24 -3.87
C PRO A 209 -5.61 24.77 -2.95
N GLN A 210 -5.94 25.65 -2.02
CA GLN A 210 -4.99 26.25 -1.07
C GLN A 210 -4.41 25.25 -0.06
N TYR A 211 -5.06 24.11 0.16
CA TYR A 211 -4.64 23.07 1.12
C TYR A 211 -4.21 21.78 0.40
N ASP A 212 -4.93 21.40 -0.65
CA ASP A 212 -4.74 20.14 -1.38
C ASP A 212 -3.73 20.25 -2.53
N TYR A 213 -3.56 21.45 -3.11
CA TYR A 213 -2.50 21.73 -4.07
C TYR A 213 -1.31 22.38 -3.36
N PRO A 214 -0.11 21.79 -3.38
CA PRO A 214 1.04 22.37 -2.69
C PRO A 214 1.39 23.71 -3.35
N ALA A 215 1.41 24.78 -2.55
CA ALA A 215 1.80 26.09 -3.03
C ALA A 215 3.29 26.12 -3.41
N PRO A 216 3.69 26.85 -4.49
CA PRO A 216 5.09 26.99 -4.89
C PRO A 216 5.85 27.98 -3.98
N THR A 217 5.99 27.65 -2.69
CA THR A 217 6.57 28.54 -1.66
C THR A 217 8.01 28.21 -1.26
N PHE A 218 8.68 27.25 -1.90
CA PHE A 218 10.02 26.78 -1.49
C PHE A 218 10.99 26.54 -2.67
N VAL A 219 11.06 27.46 -3.62
CA VAL A 219 12.11 27.45 -4.68
C VAL A 219 13.27 28.41 -4.34
N GLU A 220 13.04 29.42 -3.51
CA GLU A 220 14.10 30.24 -2.93
C GLU A 220 14.65 29.58 -1.64
N ASN A 221 15.97 29.37 -1.58
CA ASN A 221 16.74 28.83 -0.45
C ASN A 221 16.73 27.30 -0.18
N MET A 222 16.48 26.45 -1.18
CA MET A 222 17.03 25.08 -1.15
C MET A 222 18.36 24.96 -1.92
N SER A 223 19.45 25.42 -1.28
CA SER A 223 20.76 24.82 -1.58
C SER A 223 20.66 23.33 -1.30
N ALA A 224 20.81 22.52 -2.33
CA ALA A 224 20.46 21.09 -2.28
C ALA A 224 21.43 20.30 -1.38
N HIS A 225 21.15 20.28 -0.07
CA HIS A 225 21.62 19.24 0.84
C HIS A 225 20.89 17.92 0.53
N VAL A 226 21.21 17.37 -0.64
CA VAL A 226 21.29 15.92 -0.82
C VAL A 226 22.15 15.44 0.34
N ARG A 227 21.56 14.71 1.30
CA ARG A 227 22.38 14.01 2.30
C ARG A 227 23.39 13.17 1.52
N PRO A 228 24.70 13.34 1.74
CA PRO A 228 25.66 12.43 1.14
C PRO A 228 25.28 11.00 1.56
N PRO A 229 25.59 9.98 0.72
CA PRO A 229 25.42 8.60 1.14
C PRO A 229 26.07 8.42 2.51
N THR A 230 25.43 7.66 3.41
CA THR A 230 26.05 7.26 4.66
C THR A 230 27.13 6.24 4.35
N GLU A 231 28.27 6.72 3.87
CA GLU A 231 29.43 5.88 3.61
C GLU A 231 29.99 5.41 4.95
N GLY A 232 30.13 4.09 5.08
CA GLY A 232 30.82 3.49 6.21
C GLY A 232 32.28 3.94 6.23
N ILE A 233 32.85 3.96 7.43
CA ILE A 233 34.20 4.43 7.70
C ILE A 233 35.23 3.66 6.86
N SER A 234 35.81 4.31 5.85
CA SER A 234 37.07 3.92 5.20
C SER A 234 37.72 5.10 4.49
N ASP A 235 38.53 5.87 5.22
CA ASP A 235 39.82 6.49 4.82
C ASP A 235 40.11 7.75 5.64
N VAL A 236 40.74 7.55 6.80
CA VAL A 236 41.13 8.63 7.75
C VAL A 236 42.43 9.35 7.30
N THR A 237 42.96 9.02 6.12
CA THR A 237 44.25 9.50 5.61
C THR A 237 44.14 10.68 4.64
N ALA A 238 42.94 11.00 4.13
CA ALA A 238 42.76 12.07 3.14
C ALA A 238 42.47 13.47 3.74
N THR A 239 41.99 13.56 4.99
CA THR A 239 41.48 14.82 5.59
C THR A 239 42.52 15.59 6.42
N LEU A 240 43.79 15.17 6.40
CA LEU A 240 44.89 15.82 7.13
C LEU A 240 45.76 16.75 6.25
N ALA A 241 45.46 16.85 4.95
CA ALA A 241 46.25 17.60 3.97
C ALA A 241 45.71 19.02 3.64
N SER A 242 44.69 19.50 4.35
CA SER A 242 43.99 20.76 4.04
C SER A 242 43.65 21.62 5.26
N LEU A 243 44.48 21.55 6.31
CA LEU A 243 44.51 22.56 7.37
C LEU A 243 45.57 23.62 7.00
N PRO A 244 45.21 24.91 6.87
CA PRO A 244 46.21 25.96 6.77
C PRO A 244 46.96 26.06 8.10
N ILE A 245 48.29 25.97 8.04
CA ILE A 245 49.18 26.28 9.15
C ILE A 245 49.50 27.77 9.04
N ASP A 246 48.89 28.58 9.88
CA ASP A 246 49.37 29.93 10.16
C ASP A 246 50.47 29.83 11.22
N ASP A 247 51.73 29.73 10.78
CA ASP A 247 52.91 29.87 11.64
C ASP A 247 53.07 31.34 12.04
N GLU A 248 53.01 31.65 13.34
CA GLU A 248 53.87 32.66 13.99
C GLU A 248 53.82 32.53 15.53
N ALA A 249 54.90 32.98 16.19
CA ALA A 249 55.05 33.10 17.66
C ALA A 249 55.10 31.80 18.52
N PHE A 250 56.21 31.10 18.34
CA PHE A 250 56.98 30.35 19.34
C PHE A 250 56.83 30.84 20.81
N ASP A 251 56.50 29.94 21.76
CA ASP A 251 57.31 29.80 23.00
C ASP A 251 57.08 28.43 23.67
N ALA A 252 58.15 27.74 24.04
CA ALA A 252 58.11 26.34 24.48
C ALA A 252 58.77 26.13 25.85
N ARG A 253 57.98 25.82 26.88
CA ARG A 253 58.46 25.39 28.21
C ARG A 253 57.44 24.56 28.99
N SER A 254 57.95 23.60 29.80
CA SER A 254 57.24 22.57 30.61
C SER A 254 56.35 21.59 29.82
N VAL A 255 56.69 20.32 29.59
CA VAL A 255 57.13 19.21 30.48
C VAL A 255 56.02 18.65 31.39
N SER A 256 55.29 17.66 30.86
CA SER A 256 54.98 16.29 31.36
C SER A 256 54.74 16.01 32.88
N PRO A 257 54.11 14.87 33.26
CA PRO A 257 52.70 14.48 33.05
C PRO A 257 52.06 13.84 34.34
N ARG A 258 50.94 13.09 34.17
CA ARG A 258 50.55 11.85 34.92
C ARG A 258 49.54 11.94 36.08
N THR A 259 48.71 10.87 36.22
CA THR A 259 48.04 10.34 37.46
C THR A 259 46.95 11.22 38.12
N THR A 260 45.83 10.75 38.71
CA THR A 260 45.10 9.44 38.79
C THR A 260 43.68 9.68 39.39
N ASN A 261 42.71 8.79 39.15
CA ASN A 261 41.45 8.68 39.95
C ASN A 261 41.77 8.30 41.44
N PRO A 262 40.83 8.25 42.44
CA PRO A 262 39.35 8.19 42.35
C PRO A 262 38.50 8.83 43.51
N ILE A 263 37.16 8.61 43.48
CA ILE A 263 36.17 8.54 44.59
C ILE A 263 35.86 9.82 45.43
N GLY A 264 34.55 10.07 45.62
CA GLY A 264 34.01 10.96 46.68
C GLY A 264 32.48 11.08 46.62
N ILE A 265 31.78 10.55 47.63
CA ILE A 265 30.32 10.68 47.84
C ILE A 265 30.09 11.80 48.86
N GLU A 266 29.13 12.70 48.64
CA GLU A 266 28.38 13.32 49.74
C GLU A 266 26.90 13.56 49.38
N THR A 267 26.06 13.44 50.41
CA THR A 267 24.60 13.58 50.38
C THR A 267 24.17 14.81 51.18
N SER A 268 23.20 15.59 50.70
CA SER A 268 22.35 16.38 51.60
C SER A 268 21.00 16.74 50.99
N SER A 269 19.97 16.69 51.85
CA SER A 269 18.55 16.91 51.59
C SER A 269 18.11 18.37 51.58
N GLN A 270 16.97 18.68 50.95
CA GLN A 270 15.94 19.53 51.59
C GLN A 270 14.54 19.33 50.96
N SER A 271 13.50 19.72 51.70
CA SER A 271 12.10 19.26 51.56
C SER A 271 11.09 20.42 51.62
N SER A 272 9.93 20.30 50.94
CA SER A 272 8.73 21.11 51.28
C SER A 272 7.39 20.49 50.80
N ARG A 273 6.29 20.91 51.46
CA ARG A 273 4.89 20.40 51.46
C ARG A 273 3.91 21.48 50.96
N SER A 274 2.64 21.29 50.59
CA SER A 274 1.72 20.18 50.18
C SER A 274 0.37 20.88 49.83
N PRO A 275 -0.87 20.44 50.22
CA PRO A 275 -1.63 19.18 50.09
C PRO A 275 -2.97 19.36 49.28
N PHE A 276 -3.98 18.49 49.52
CA PHE A 276 -5.42 18.45 49.11
C PHE A 276 -5.78 17.64 47.84
N GLU A 277 -6.92 16.93 47.74
CA GLU A 277 -7.75 16.13 48.69
C GLU A 277 -8.75 15.28 47.85
N GLU A 278 -9.25 14.14 48.35
CA GLU A 278 -10.24 13.26 47.70
C GLU A 278 -11.59 13.31 48.47
N PRO A 279 -12.77 12.87 47.96
CA PRO A 279 -13.06 11.43 47.78
C PRO A 279 -14.06 11.02 46.65
N SER A 280 -14.29 9.70 46.55
CA SER A 280 -15.22 8.94 45.67
C SER A 280 -16.73 9.08 46.06
N PRO A 281 -17.74 8.39 45.44
CA PRO A 281 -17.91 6.91 45.51
C PRO A 281 -18.70 6.14 44.37
N GLU A 282 -18.43 4.83 44.24
CA GLU A 282 -19.39 3.68 44.12
C GLU A 282 -20.43 3.59 42.94
N GLN A 283 -21.02 2.43 42.53
CA GLN A 283 -20.93 0.98 42.86
C GLN A 283 -21.62 0.12 41.76
N ALA A 284 -21.35 -1.21 41.74
CA ALA A 284 -22.29 -2.32 41.38
C ALA A 284 -22.89 -2.44 39.93
N SER A 285 -23.27 -3.61 39.38
CA SER A 285 -23.07 -5.04 39.74
C SER A 285 -23.60 -6.00 38.63
N ASN A 286 -23.20 -7.28 38.68
CA ASN A 286 -23.93 -8.50 38.22
C ASN A 286 -24.26 -8.71 36.72
N ALA A 287 -24.44 -9.93 36.18
CA ALA A 287 -23.99 -11.29 36.55
C ALA A 287 -24.28 -12.31 35.40
N ASN A 288 -23.59 -13.46 35.44
CA ASN A 288 -23.97 -14.80 34.91
C ASN A 288 -24.05 -15.10 33.38
N THR A 289 -23.12 -15.98 32.98
CA THR A 289 -23.18 -17.20 32.11
C THR A 289 -24.52 -17.99 32.08
N PRO A 290 -24.72 -19.09 31.26
CA PRO A 290 -23.80 -19.80 30.34
C PRO A 290 -24.41 -20.31 28.98
N LEU A 291 -23.66 -21.17 28.28
CA LEU A 291 -24.07 -22.30 27.38
C LEU A 291 -23.78 -22.20 25.87
N SER A 292 -22.95 -23.14 25.40
CA SER A 292 -22.83 -23.68 24.03
C SER A 292 -23.85 -24.86 23.85
N PRO A 293 -24.04 -25.56 22.69
CA PRO A 293 -23.09 -25.76 21.59
C PRO A 293 -23.65 -25.83 20.14
N SER A 294 -22.73 -26.17 19.22
CA SER A 294 -22.83 -26.60 17.81
C SER A 294 -24.08 -27.31 17.28
N SER A 295 -24.38 -27.09 15.98
CA SER A 295 -24.41 -28.18 14.96
C SER A 295 -24.52 -27.67 13.50
N ASP A 296 -23.72 -28.29 12.63
CA ASP A 296 -24.00 -28.71 11.24
C ASP A 296 -24.27 -27.72 10.07
N SER A 297 -23.46 -27.91 9.02
CA SER A 297 -23.77 -27.61 7.61
C SER A 297 -24.59 -28.77 6.99
N PRO A 298 -25.30 -28.59 5.86
CA PRO A 298 -24.66 -28.63 4.54
C PRO A 298 -25.34 -27.60 3.57
N SER A 299 -25.25 -27.59 2.24
CA SER A 299 -24.63 -28.41 1.20
C SER A 299 -24.46 -27.55 -0.07
N SER A 300 -23.40 -27.75 -0.85
CA SER A 300 -23.40 -27.38 -2.28
C SER A 300 -22.62 -28.43 -3.07
N ALA A 301 -23.36 -29.22 -3.85
CA ALA A 301 -22.82 -30.14 -4.86
C ALA A 301 -22.84 -29.47 -6.25
N ASP A 302 -22.28 -30.18 -7.23
CA ASP A 302 -22.19 -29.87 -8.68
C ASP A 302 -20.97 -28.98 -9.04
N LEU A 303 -19.84 -29.48 -9.56
CA LEU A 303 -19.56 -30.57 -10.54
C LEU A 303 -20.26 -30.34 -11.89
N VAL A 304 -19.66 -30.46 -13.09
CA VAL A 304 -18.30 -30.80 -13.57
C VAL A 304 -17.99 -29.84 -14.75
N ASP A 305 -16.75 -29.60 -15.17
CA ASP A 305 -16.06 -30.44 -16.15
C ASP A 305 -14.54 -30.39 -16.00
N GLY A 306 -13.86 -31.47 -16.38
CA GLY A 306 -12.41 -31.51 -16.46
C GLY A 306 -11.88 -32.84 -16.96
N THR A 307 -10.77 -32.80 -17.69
CA THR A 307 -9.98 -33.99 -18.00
C THR A 307 -8.49 -33.74 -17.74
N TYR A 308 -7.94 -34.49 -16.77
CA TYR A 308 -6.51 -34.68 -16.64
C TYR A 308 -6.00 -35.64 -17.72
N ARG A 309 -4.87 -35.30 -18.37
CA ARG A 309 -3.64 -36.13 -18.44
C ARG A 309 -2.72 -35.67 -19.59
N THR A 310 -1.58 -35.08 -19.25
CA THR A 310 -0.22 -35.61 -19.50
C THR A 310 0.82 -34.52 -19.22
N ALA A 311 1.82 -34.83 -18.39
CA ALA A 311 3.08 -34.08 -18.41
C ALA A 311 3.92 -34.62 -19.59
N PRO A 312 4.72 -33.79 -20.30
CA PRO A 312 5.99 -33.36 -19.70
C PRO A 312 6.43 -31.93 -20.04
N ASN A 313 7.01 -31.23 -19.06
CA ASN A 313 8.40 -30.74 -19.10
C ASN A 313 8.68 -29.84 -17.90
N ALA A 314 9.80 -30.10 -17.21
CA ALA A 314 10.23 -29.31 -16.07
C ALA A 314 10.67 -27.91 -16.50
N ARG A 315 10.30 -26.88 -15.73
CA ARG A 315 10.94 -25.57 -15.81
C ARG A 315 12.28 -25.61 -15.07
N PRO A 316 13.32 -24.92 -15.54
CA PRO A 316 14.55 -24.74 -14.76
C PRO A 316 14.29 -23.72 -13.64
N ASP A 317 14.09 -24.21 -12.41
CA ASP A 317 14.08 -23.37 -11.21
C ASP A 317 15.52 -22.94 -10.85
N THR A 318 15.98 -21.86 -11.46
CA THR A 318 17.19 -21.14 -11.05
C THR A 318 16.93 -19.65 -10.91
N GLU A 319 16.22 -19.27 -9.86
CA GLU A 319 16.57 -18.08 -9.05
C GLU A 319 15.86 -18.17 -7.70
N ARG A 320 16.53 -18.82 -6.75
CA ARG A 320 16.14 -18.82 -5.35
C ARG A 320 16.50 -17.42 -4.81
N GLY A 321 15.50 -16.57 -4.60
CA GLY A 321 15.70 -15.22 -4.09
C GLY A 321 16.60 -15.23 -2.85
N ALA A 322 17.63 -14.37 -2.85
CA ALA A 322 18.58 -14.30 -1.76
C ALA A 322 17.88 -13.94 -0.43
N PRO A 323 18.35 -14.46 0.72
CA PRO A 323 17.87 -13.98 2.02
C PRO A 323 18.22 -12.49 2.18
N ASP A 324 17.38 -11.74 2.89
CA ASP A 324 17.47 -10.27 3.04
C ASP A 324 18.89 -9.78 3.38
N GLY A 325 19.64 -9.44 2.33
CA GLY A 325 20.82 -8.60 2.37
C GLY A 325 20.42 -7.21 1.91
N GLN A 326 20.88 -6.18 2.60
CA GLN A 326 20.52 -4.79 2.33
C GLN A 326 20.88 -4.40 0.88
N GLU A 327 19.89 -4.43 -0.02
CA GLU A 327 19.95 -3.71 -1.29
C GLU A 327 20.23 -2.24 -0.93
N ARG A 328 21.45 -1.76 -1.20
CA ARG A 328 21.77 -0.33 -1.01
C ARG A 328 20.83 0.47 -1.89
N TYR A 329 19.84 1.11 -1.27
CA TYR A 329 18.85 1.91 -1.99
C TYR A 329 19.53 3.16 -2.57
N THR A 330 19.96 3.06 -3.82
CA THR A 330 20.33 4.21 -4.63
C THR A 330 19.04 4.83 -5.17
N PRO A 331 18.67 6.06 -4.78
CA PRO A 331 17.51 6.73 -5.36
C PRO A 331 17.69 6.82 -6.89
N PRO A 332 16.65 6.54 -7.69
CA PRO A 332 16.78 6.62 -9.15
C PRO A 332 17.19 8.03 -9.56
N GLN A 333 17.94 8.17 -10.66
CA GLN A 333 18.41 9.49 -11.14
C GLN A 333 17.27 10.49 -11.35
N SER A 334 16.06 9.99 -11.64
CA SER A 334 14.82 10.75 -11.74
C SER A 334 14.31 11.38 -10.44
N ALA A 335 14.93 11.09 -9.28
CA ALA A 335 14.66 11.78 -8.01
C ALA A 335 15.40 13.13 -7.89
N ARG A 336 16.34 13.44 -8.81
CA ARG A 336 17.02 14.74 -8.87
C ARG A 336 16.04 15.87 -9.22
N LEU A 337 16.42 17.11 -8.91
CA LEU A 337 15.61 18.34 -9.05
C LEU A 337 15.05 18.59 -10.46
N THR A 338 15.57 17.91 -11.48
CA THR A 338 15.19 18.08 -12.90
C THR A 338 13.79 17.59 -13.27
N ASN A 339 13.09 16.88 -12.38
CA ASN A 339 11.73 16.37 -12.60
C ASN A 339 10.67 17.08 -11.73
N ILE A 340 10.95 18.34 -11.37
CA ILE A 340 10.04 19.22 -10.65
C ILE A 340 9.21 20.01 -11.67
N THR A 341 7.89 20.01 -11.53
CA THR A 341 6.99 20.85 -12.34
C THR A 341 7.16 22.33 -11.97
N HIS A 342 6.60 23.23 -12.77
CA HIS A 342 6.60 24.68 -12.47
C HIS A 342 6.11 25.03 -11.05
N ASP A 343 5.24 24.21 -10.45
CA ASP A 343 4.69 24.39 -9.10
C ASP A 343 5.53 23.78 -7.97
N GLY A 344 6.73 23.28 -8.23
CA GLY A 344 7.56 22.61 -7.21
C GLY A 344 7.21 21.12 -6.99
N ILE A 345 6.26 20.56 -7.74
CA ILE A 345 5.78 19.18 -7.54
C ILE A 345 6.66 18.19 -8.31
N ARG A 346 7.18 17.16 -7.63
CA ARG A 346 7.93 16.06 -8.28
C ARG A 346 7.04 14.83 -8.50
N VAL A 347 6.77 14.50 -9.75
CA VAL A 347 6.05 13.28 -10.17
C VAL A 347 7.05 12.27 -10.76
N ALA A 348 6.84 10.98 -10.50
CA ALA A 348 7.72 9.94 -11.04
C ALA A 348 7.54 9.81 -12.58
N PRO A 349 8.62 9.76 -13.38
CA PRO A 349 8.50 9.82 -14.85
C PRO A 349 7.61 8.76 -15.50
N TRP A 350 7.49 7.58 -14.89
CA TRP A 350 6.63 6.50 -15.38
C TRP A 350 5.11 6.76 -15.21
N ILE A 351 4.72 7.82 -14.51
CA ILE A 351 3.34 8.32 -14.45
C ILE A 351 3.06 9.25 -15.63
N SER A 352 3.95 10.21 -15.88
CA SER A 352 3.80 11.24 -16.93
C SER A 352 4.13 10.72 -18.33
N ASN A 353 5.21 9.94 -18.43
CA ASN A 353 5.68 9.25 -19.64
C ASN A 353 5.70 7.74 -19.36
N PRO A 354 4.54 7.08 -19.28
CA PRO A 354 4.48 5.66 -18.98
C PRO A 354 5.09 4.83 -20.13
N PRO A 355 5.85 3.75 -19.85
CA PRO A 355 6.36 2.88 -20.91
C PRO A 355 5.25 2.08 -21.60
N SER A 356 4.04 1.99 -21.02
CA SER A 356 2.86 1.42 -21.69
C SER A 356 2.40 2.25 -22.89
N GLN A 357 2.17 1.58 -24.01
CA GLN A 357 1.65 2.13 -25.25
C GLN A 357 0.17 2.54 -25.09
N THR A 358 -0.19 3.69 -25.65
CA THR A 358 -1.58 4.12 -25.85
C THR A 358 -2.11 3.59 -27.17
N TYR A 359 -3.40 3.30 -27.23
CA TYR A 359 -4.08 2.77 -28.41
C TYR A 359 -5.05 3.80 -29.01
N ASP A 360 -5.02 3.92 -30.34
CA ASP A 360 -6.04 4.60 -31.14
C ASP A 360 -7.27 3.68 -31.24
N VAL A 361 -8.41 4.11 -30.68
CA VAL A 361 -9.61 3.26 -30.55
C VAL A 361 -10.54 3.50 -31.74
N LYS A 362 -10.84 2.44 -32.50
CA LYS A 362 -11.64 2.50 -33.72
C LYS A 362 -12.83 1.55 -33.65
N PHE A 363 -13.98 2.03 -34.09
CA PHE A 363 -15.17 1.20 -34.24
C PHE A 363 -15.21 0.63 -35.66
N THR A 364 -15.61 -0.64 -35.79
CA THR A 364 -16.13 -1.13 -37.07
C THR A 364 -17.47 -0.46 -37.37
N ASP A 365 -17.85 -0.40 -38.65
CA ASP A 365 -19.12 0.19 -39.07
C ASP A 365 -20.31 -0.50 -38.39
N ASP A 366 -20.28 -1.83 -38.29
CA ASP A 366 -21.29 -2.64 -37.59
C ASP A 366 -21.37 -2.30 -36.08
N ALA A 367 -20.22 -2.19 -35.41
CA ALA A 367 -20.18 -1.84 -33.98
C ALA A 367 -20.67 -0.42 -33.72
N LEU A 368 -20.38 0.52 -34.61
CA LEU A 368 -20.86 1.90 -34.53
C LEU A 368 -22.37 1.98 -34.82
N ALA A 369 -22.86 1.28 -35.85
CA ALA A 369 -24.28 1.20 -36.16
C ALA A 369 -25.07 0.63 -34.98
N ARG A 370 -24.61 -0.50 -34.42
CA ARG A 370 -25.25 -1.15 -33.27
C ARG A 370 -25.21 -0.31 -31.99
N LEU A 371 -24.14 0.48 -31.76
CA LEU A 371 -24.08 1.44 -30.66
C LEU A 371 -25.16 2.53 -30.79
N ASN A 372 -25.31 3.12 -31.99
CA ASN A 372 -26.34 4.12 -32.24
C ASN A 372 -27.77 3.54 -32.15
N GLU A 373 -27.97 2.30 -32.57
CA GLU A 373 -29.26 1.61 -32.45
C GLU A 373 -29.66 1.36 -30.99
N LEU A 374 -28.71 0.95 -30.15
CA LEU A 374 -28.98 0.56 -28.75
C LEU A 374 -29.22 1.75 -27.82
N ILE A 375 -28.45 2.84 -27.95
CA ILE A 375 -28.49 3.97 -26.99
C ILE A 375 -28.76 5.34 -27.62
N GLY A 376 -29.06 5.39 -28.93
CA GLY A 376 -29.58 6.57 -29.62
C GLY A 376 -28.75 7.83 -29.39
N GLU A 377 -29.38 8.89 -28.90
CA GLU A 377 -28.75 10.19 -28.64
C GLU A 377 -27.60 10.13 -27.62
N ARG A 378 -27.52 9.10 -26.77
CA ARG A 378 -26.38 8.92 -25.83
C ARG A 378 -25.11 8.42 -26.53
N ALA A 379 -25.23 7.86 -27.74
CA ALA A 379 -24.13 7.17 -28.43
C ALA A 379 -22.84 8.02 -28.58
N PRO A 380 -22.87 9.32 -28.93
CA PRO A 380 -21.64 10.11 -29.07
C PRO A 380 -20.87 10.28 -27.76
N ALA A 381 -21.58 10.52 -26.65
CA ALA A 381 -20.97 10.67 -25.33
C ALA A 381 -20.41 9.34 -24.83
N PHE A 382 -21.16 8.26 -25.01
CA PHE A 382 -20.74 6.91 -24.61
C PHE A 382 -19.57 6.39 -25.46
N LYS A 383 -19.53 6.71 -26.76
CA LYS A 383 -18.39 6.43 -27.65
C LYS A 383 -17.09 7.04 -27.10
N SER A 384 -17.13 8.31 -26.69
CA SER A 384 -15.96 8.98 -26.09
C SER A 384 -15.50 8.29 -24.79
N ASN A 385 -16.43 7.85 -23.94
CA ASN A 385 -16.12 7.06 -22.74
C ASN A 385 -15.38 5.74 -23.09
N ILE A 386 -15.88 4.99 -24.08
CA ILE A 386 -15.23 3.75 -24.59
C ILE A 386 -13.81 4.05 -25.09
N GLU A 387 -13.65 5.09 -25.91
CA GLU A 387 -12.36 5.49 -26.49
C GLU A 387 -11.33 5.82 -25.39
N CYS A 388 -11.71 6.67 -24.43
CA CYS A 388 -10.82 7.05 -23.35
C CYS A 388 -10.44 5.85 -22.46
N LEU A 389 -11.39 4.98 -22.09
CA LEU A 389 -11.12 3.78 -21.29
C LEU A 389 -10.18 2.80 -21.98
N LEU A 390 -10.43 2.50 -23.26
CA LEU A 390 -9.69 1.46 -23.98
C LEU A 390 -8.33 1.95 -24.49
N SER A 391 -8.10 3.27 -24.57
CA SER A 391 -6.81 3.85 -24.97
C SER A 391 -5.62 3.41 -24.10
N GLU A 392 -5.80 3.18 -22.79
CA GLU A 392 -4.72 2.72 -21.89
C GLU A 392 -4.55 1.19 -21.83
N ASP A 393 -5.35 0.43 -22.59
CA ASP A 393 -5.55 -1.02 -22.50
C ASP A 393 -5.93 -1.45 -21.05
N PRO A 394 -7.18 -1.81 -20.74
CA PRO A 394 -7.57 -2.22 -19.40
C PRO A 394 -7.01 -3.59 -18.98
N ARG A 395 -6.53 -4.42 -19.91
CA ARG A 395 -6.11 -5.81 -19.65
C ARG A 395 -4.94 -5.88 -18.67
N SER A 396 -4.89 -6.94 -17.87
CA SER A 396 -3.74 -7.25 -17.01
C SER A 396 -2.52 -7.62 -17.86
N GLN A 397 -1.32 -7.40 -17.33
CA GLN A 397 -0.06 -7.74 -18.02
C GLN A 397 0.01 -9.24 -18.37
N TYR A 398 -0.54 -10.12 -17.53
CA TYR A 398 -0.67 -11.55 -17.82
C TYR A 398 -1.48 -11.82 -19.10
N VAL A 399 -2.64 -11.17 -19.25
CA VAL A 399 -3.48 -11.34 -20.44
C VAL A 399 -2.77 -10.80 -21.68
N ARG A 400 -2.19 -9.60 -21.62
CA ARG A 400 -1.46 -9.00 -22.75
C ARG A 400 -0.31 -9.89 -23.25
N ASN A 401 0.44 -10.50 -22.32
CA ASN A 401 1.62 -11.31 -22.66
C ASN A 401 1.27 -12.71 -23.17
N ARG A 402 0.14 -13.29 -22.74
CA ARG A 402 -0.25 -14.67 -23.08
C ARG A 402 -1.27 -14.74 -24.22
N TYR A 403 -2.04 -13.68 -24.40
CA TYR A 403 -3.21 -13.60 -25.27
C TYR A 403 -3.27 -12.21 -25.94
N SER A 404 -2.18 -11.80 -26.59
CA SER A 404 -2.04 -10.46 -27.18
C SER A 404 -3.18 -10.12 -28.15
N ASP A 405 -3.50 -11.09 -29.02
CA ASP A 405 -4.39 -10.95 -30.17
C ASP A 405 -5.81 -11.47 -29.87
N HIS A 406 -6.12 -11.81 -28.61
CA HIS A 406 -7.44 -12.31 -28.22
C HIS A 406 -8.44 -11.17 -28.01
N GLU A 407 -9.71 -11.48 -28.32
CA GLU A 407 -10.86 -10.66 -27.98
C GLU A 407 -10.91 -10.37 -26.48
N TYR A 408 -11.06 -9.08 -26.16
CA TYR A 408 -11.32 -8.60 -24.82
C TYR A 408 -12.70 -7.95 -24.79
N SER A 409 -13.60 -8.55 -24.02
CA SER A 409 -14.90 -7.95 -23.71
C SER A 409 -14.87 -7.21 -22.36
N CYS A 410 -15.64 -6.14 -22.20
CA CYS A 410 -15.99 -5.58 -20.89
C CYS A 410 -17.42 -5.05 -20.89
N VAL A 411 -18.07 -5.05 -19.72
CA VAL A 411 -19.41 -4.50 -19.55
C VAL A 411 -19.28 -3.07 -19.06
N LEU A 412 -19.99 -2.15 -19.72
CA LEU A 412 -20.07 -0.74 -19.41
C LEU A 412 -21.55 -0.35 -19.43
N GLU A 413 -22.10 0.11 -18.30
CA GLU A 413 -23.55 0.27 -18.12
C GLU A 413 -24.30 -1.04 -18.47
N ASP A 414 -25.23 -0.98 -19.41
CA ASP A 414 -26.07 -2.03 -19.97
C ASP A 414 -25.46 -2.67 -21.24
N LEU A 415 -24.25 -2.26 -21.65
CA LEU A 415 -23.62 -2.70 -22.88
C LEU A 415 -22.39 -3.56 -22.65
N SER A 416 -22.27 -4.63 -23.44
CA SER A 416 -21.05 -5.41 -23.56
C SER A 416 -20.27 -5.01 -24.81
N ILE A 417 -19.08 -4.46 -24.58
CA ILE A 417 -18.15 -3.98 -25.60
C ILE A 417 -17.08 -5.03 -25.81
N SER A 418 -16.87 -5.49 -27.04
CA SER A 418 -15.81 -6.44 -27.36
C SER A 418 -14.84 -5.86 -28.38
N CYS A 419 -13.55 -5.96 -28.09
CA CYS A 419 -12.48 -5.36 -28.88
C CYS A 419 -11.22 -6.24 -29.00
N ILE A 420 -10.40 -5.94 -30.00
CA ILE A 420 -9.09 -6.58 -30.23
C ILE A 420 -8.02 -5.49 -30.22
N PHE A 421 -6.91 -5.75 -29.51
CA PHE A 421 -5.77 -4.84 -29.41
C PHE A 421 -4.62 -5.33 -30.29
N ASP A 422 -4.24 -4.59 -31.33
CA ASP A 422 -3.01 -4.86 -32.08
C ASP A 422 -1.87 -3.96 -31.59
N ALA A 423 -0.93 -4.57 -30.86
CA ALA A 423 0.24 -3.88 -30.34
C ALA A 423 1.22 -3.40 -31.43
N ARG A 424 1.14 -3.92 -32.67
CA ARG A 424 2.02 -3.48 -33.77
C ARG A 424 1.55 -2.17 -34.39
N SER A 425 0.25 -2.04 -34.66
CA SER A 425 -0.34 -0.81 -35.20
C SER A 425 -0.69 0.23 -34.13
N SER A 426 -0.71 -0.14 -32.85
CA SER A 426 -1.25 0.69 -31.75
C SER A 426 -2.76 0.96 -31.90
N VAL A 427 -3.51 0.05 -32.51
CA VAL A 427 -4.96 0.19 -32.73
C VAL A 427 -5.74 -0.76 -31.83
N CYS A 428 -6.82 -0.26 -31.22
CA CYS A 428 -7.83 -1.07 -30.54
C CYS A 428 -9.11 -1.02 -31.38
N THR A 429 -9.49 -2.15 -31.97
CA THR A 429 -10.67 -2.25 -32.83
C THR A 429 -11.84 -2.78 -32.03
N ILE A 430 -12.91 -2.00 -31.90
CA ILE A 430 -14.21 -2.44 -31.36
C ILE A 430 -14.90 -3.26 -32.44
N ILE A 431 -15.04 -4.56 -32.19
CA ILE A 431 -15.60 -5.53 -33.15
C ILE A 431 -17.09 -5.79 -32.92
N ALA A 432 -17.59 -5.60 -31.69
CA ALA A 432 -19.00 -5.78 -31.37
C ALA A 432 -19.44 -4.93 -30.17
N VAL A 433 -20.69 -4.47 -30.23
CA VAL A 433 -21.45 -3.89 -29.12
C VAL A 433 -22.73 -4.71 -29.00
N ARG A 434 -23.04 -5.22 -27.80
CA ARG A 434 -24.22 -6.05 -27.52
C ARG A 434 -24.89 -5.55 -26.23
N ASN A 435 -26.14 -5.93 -25.97
CA ASN A 435 -26.69 -5.75 -24.62
C ASN A 435 -25.93 -6.70 -23.66
N ALA A 436 -25.74 -6.28 -22.41
CA ALA A 436 -25.09 -7.08 -21.38
C ALA A 436 -25.97 -8.22 -20.86
N GLU A 437 -27.29 -8.13 -21.02
CA GLU A 437 -28.27 -9.18 -20.67
C GLU A 437 -28.19 -10.36 -21.66
N ASP A 438 -28.02 -10.08 -22.96
CA ASP A 438 -27.89 -11.07 -24.07
C ASP A 438 -26.71 -12.06 -23.91
N LEU A 439 -25.84 -11.85 -22.90
CA LEU A 439 -24.65 -12.65 -22.61
C LEU A 439 -24.74 -13.44 -21.30
N GLN A 440 -25.88 -13.36 -20.60
CA GLN A 440 -26.15 -14.12 -19.37
C GLN A 440 -27.08 -15.32 -19.60
N THR A 441 -27.64 -15.44 -20.81
CA THR A 441 -28.35 -16.62 -21.35
C THR A 441 -27.45 -17.49 -22.20
#